data_AF-A0AA88WHL6-F1
#
_entry.id   AF-A0AA88WHL6-F1
#
_cell.length_a   1.000
_cell.length_b   1.000
_cell.length_c   1.000
_cell.angle_alpha   90.00
_cell.angle_beta   90.00
_cell.angle_gamma   90.00
#
_symmetry.space_group_name_H-M   'P 1'
#
loop_
_entity.id
_entity.type
_entity.pdbx_description
1 polymer ?
#
loop_
_entity_poly.entity_id
_entity_poly.type
_entity_poly.pdbx_seq_one_letter_code
_entity_poly.pdbx_strand_id
1 'polypeptide(L)'
;MANNTRSLFFLLITLTLVSLPPYHEFAFDFFKLVQQWPPTFCKLHRCPRPIIKTFTIHGLWPDNYTTFLDSCTGNSFHMFKNTAFVQNLTVRWPNLDYYSNNRRFWSHEWEKHGTCSENLYPQEAYFNLTMQLYDRLNLLEVFAKSNISPGASGNQLLSRLNNSLVAYTGKIPDFKCRPGPSTTTLIIEVVTCYNSSGTAIDCPVSQLSNSCKTQSLTGISSFETHYPTQGLQMSR
;
A
#
# COMPACT_ATOMS: atom_id res chain seq x y z
N MET A 1 -9.78 -30.22 -84.46
CA MET A 1 -10.53 -29.21 -83.68
C MET A 1 -10.98 -29.87 -82.37
N ALA A 2 -10.34 -29.54 -81.26
CA ALA A 2 -10.88 -29.74 -79.91
C ALA A 2 -10.00 -28.96 -78.92
N ASN A 3 -10.49 -27.79 -78.48
CA ASN A 3 -9.88 -26.98 -77.44
C ASN A 3 -10.14 -27.62 -76.08
N ASN A 4 -9.10 -27.79 -75.27
CA ASN A 4 -9.18 -28.30 -73.91
C ASN A 4 -8.83 -27.18 -72.93
N THR A 5 -9.83 -26.47 -72.43
CA THR A 5 -9.69 -25.47 -71.37
C THR A 5 -9.90 -26.16 -70.02
N ARG A 6 -8.81 -26.37 -69.26
CA ARG A 6 -8.90 -26.76 -67.84
C ARG A 6 -8.82 -25.52 -66.95
N SER A 7 -9.94 -25.26 -66.28
CA SER A 7 -10.17 -24.18 -65.32
C SER A 7 -9.16 -24.19 -64.17
N LEU A 8 -8.54 -23.04 -63.89
CA LEU A 8 -7.76 -22.79 -62.68
C LEU A 8 -8.70 -22.43 -61.52
N PHE A 9 -8.80 -23.29 -60.51
CA PHE A 9 -9.46 -22.95 -59.25
C PHE A 9 -8.50 -22.14 -58.38
N PHE A 10 -8.73 -20.83 -58.27
CA PHE A 10 -8.07 -19.99 -57.28
C PHE A 10 -8.75 -20.19 -55.92
N LEU A 11 -8.03 -20.81 -54.98
CA LEU A 11 -8.46 -20.94 -53.59
C LEU A 11 -8.29 -19.57 -52.90
N LEU A 12 -9.35 -18.78 -52.84
CA LEU A 12 -9.41 -17.54 -52.06
C LEU A 12 -9.46 -17.91 -50.56
N ILE A 13 -8.29 -17.90 -49.91
CA ILE A 13 -8.20 -17.97 -48.44
C ILE A 13 -8.63 -16.59 -47.92
N THR A 14 -9.88 -16.48 -47.50
CA THR A 14 -10.36 -15.31 -46.76
C THR A 14 -9.70 -15.32 -45.39
N LEU A 15 -8.75 -14.40 -45.19
CA LEU A 15 -8.17 -14.12 -43.87
C LEU A 15 -9.26 -13.50 -43.00
N THR A 16 -10.03 -14.33 -42.29
CA THR A 16 -10.94 -13.84 -41.27
C THR A 16 -10.08 -13.22 -40.18
N LEU A 17 -10.13 -11.89 -40.07
CA LEU A 17 -9.70 -11.18 -38.88
C LEU A 17 -10.55 -11.70 -37.71
N VAL A 18 -10.08 -12.75 -37.06
CA VAL A 18 -10.58 -13.13 -35.75
C VAL A 18 -10.20 -11.96 -34.86
N SER A 19 -11.17 -11.07 -34.61
CA SER A 19 -11.06 -10.07 -33.57
C SER A 19 -10.88 -10.85 -32.27
N LEU A 20 -9.63 -10.97 -31.83
CA LEU A 20 -9.33 -11.40 -30.47
C LEU A 20 -10.18 -10.50 -29.57
N PRO A 21 -10.87 -11.05 -28.56
CA PRO A 21 -11.54 -10.21 -27.58
C PRO A 21 -10.53 -9.18 -27.08
N PRO A 22 -10.94 -7.91 -26.84
CA PRO A 22 -10.04 -6.90 -26.34
C PRO A 22 -9.24 -7.51 -25.20
N TYR A 23 -7.91 -7.41 -25.31
CA TYR A 23 -6.98 -7.82 -24.26
C TYR A 23 -7.61 -7.42 -22.94
N HIS A 24 -7.83 -8.40 -22.05
CA HIS A 24 -8.41 -8.14 -20.74
C HIS A 24 -7.55 -7.04 -20.11
N GLU A 25 -8.07 -5.81 -20.09
CA GLU A 25 -7.55 -4.75 -19.25
C GLU A 25 -7.42 -5.39 -17.88
N PHE A 26 -6.23 -5.34 -17.28
CA PHE A 26 -6.05 -5.90 -15.95
C PHE A 26 -7.17 -5.35 -15.05
N ALA A 27 -7.68 -6.16 -14.11
CA ALA A 27 -8.79 -5.76 -13.24
C ALA A 27 -8.50 -4.50 -12.39
N PHE A 28 -7.26 -4.00 -12.44
CA PHE A 28 -6.76 -2.82 -11.77
C PHE A 28 -5.74 -2.07 -12.66
N ASP A 29 -5.61 -0.76 -12.47
CA ASP A 29 -4.70 0.11 -13.23
C ASP A 29 -3.32 0.28 -12.57
N PHE A 30 -3.31 0.38 -11.23
CA PHE A 30 -2.10 0.63 -10.44
C PHE A 30 -2.20 0.04 -9.03
N PHE A 31 -1.06 -0.02 -8.35
CA PHE A 31 -0.97 -0.37 -6.94
C PHE A 31 -0.64 0.84 -6.08
N LYS A 32 -1.22 0.90 -4.89
CA LYS A 32 -0.78 1.74 -3.76
C LYS A 32 -0.08 0.87 -2.74
N LEU A 33 1.24 1.02 -2.57
CA LEU A 33 1.92 0.49 -1.39
C LEU A 33 1.71 1.47 -0.24
N VAL A 34 0.97 1.03 0.77
CA VAL A 34 0.64 1.80 1.96
C VAL A 34 1.53 1.34 3.11
N GLN A 35 2.39 2.24 3.57
CA GLN A 35 3.23 2.02 4.74
C GLN A 35 2.66 2.85 5.90
N GLN A 36 2.49 2.22 7.06
CA GLN A 36 1.98 2.87 8.28
C GLN A 36 3.11 3.19 9.26
N TRP A 37 2.96 4.27 10.02
CA TRP A 37 3.90 4.64 11.08
C TRP A 37 3.36 4.19 12.45
N PRO A 38 3.92 3.13 13.07
CA PRO A 38 3.37 2.57 14.29
C PRO A 38 3.23 3.57 15.45
N PRO A 39 4.19 4.48 15.74
CA PRO A 39 4.02 5.43 16.83
C PRO A 39 2.84 6.39 16.72
N THR A 40 2.46 6.86 15.52
CA THR A 40 1.25 7.70 15.37
C THR A 40 -0.02 6.84 15.33
N PHE A 41 0.03 5.66 14.71
CA PHE A 41 -1.06 4.68 14.79
C PHE A 41 -1.39 4.33 16.26
N CYS A 42 -0.37 4.05 17.07
CA CYS A 42 -0.52 3.66 18.48
C CYS A 42 -0.82 4.82 19.44
N LYS A 43 -0.89 6.06 18.94
CA LYS A 43 -1.52 7.17 19.68
C LYS A 43 -3.04 7.14 19.59
N LEU A 44 -3.58 6.55 18.52
CA LEU A 44 -5.01 6.44 18.26
C LEU A 44 -5.57 5.06 18.62
N HIS A 45 -4.69 4.06 18.70
CA HIS A 45 -5.05 2.66 18.93
C HIS A 45 -4.22 2.04 20.04
N ARG A 46 -4.77 1.02 20.71
CA ARG A 46 -4.01 0.20 21.65
C ARG A 46 -3.12 -0.77 20.86
N CYS A 47 -1.82 -0.74 21.12
CA CYS A 47 -0.84 -1.58 20.44
C CYS A 47 -0.08 -2.51 21.38
N PRO A 48 0.46 -3.63 20.85
CA PRO A 48 1.50 -4.40 21.53
C PRO A 48 2.72 -3.54 21.90
N ARG A 49 3.41 -3.93 22.98
CA ARG A 49 4.64 -3.27 23.45
C ARG A 49 5.83 -4.24 23.34
N PRO A 50 7.04 -3.75 23.02
CA PRO A 50 7.39 -2.37 22.70
C PRO A 50 6.83 -1.92 21.35
N ILE A 51 6.58 -0.62 21.19
CA ILE A 51 6.09 -0.06 19.92
C ILE A 51 7.24 -0.06 18.90
N ILE A 52 6.96 -0.60 17.72
CA ILE A 52 7.86 -0.64 16.57
C ILE A 52 8.19 0.79 16.14
N LYS A 53 9.47 1.08 15.88
CA LYS A 53 9.96 2.43 15.52
C LYS A 53 10.48 2.50 14.08
N THR A 54 9.93 1.67 13.20
CA THR A 54 10.12 1.70 11.75
C THR A 54 8.75 1.73 11.08
N PHE A 55 8.68 2.25 9.85
CA PHE A 55 7.50 2.04 9.02
C PHE A 55 7.26 0.54 8.83
N THR A 56 6.00 0.15 8.77
CA THR A 56 5.59 -1.22 8.46
C THR A 56 4.57 -1.21 7.35
N ILE A 57 4.41 -2.32 6.66
CA ILE A 57 3.40 -2.47 5.61
C ILE A 57 2.01 -2.41 6.27
N HIS A 58 1.11 -1.61 5.70
CA HIS A 58 -0.33 -1.73 5.89
C HIS A 58 -0.91 -2.64 4.81
N GLY A 59 -0.64 -2.33 3.54
CA GLY A 59 -0.97 -3.21 2.43
C GLY A 59 -0.54 -2.72 1.07
N LEU A 60 -0.79 -3.54 0.05
CA LEU A 60 -0.61 -3.23 -1.36
C LEU A 60 -1.99 -3.23 -2.01
N TRP A 61 -2.51 -2.06 -2.37
CA TRP A 61 -3.91 -1.95 -2.79
C TRP A 61 -3.98 -1.74 -4.30
N PRO A 62 -4.39 -2.73 -5.11
CA PRO A 62 -4.73 -2.52 -6.50
C PRO A 62 -5.93 -1.56 -6.57
N ASP A 63 -5.92 -0.63 -7.53
CA ASP A 63 -6.98 0.36 -7.69
C ASP A 63 -7.08 0.83 -9.16
N ASN A 64 -8.17 1.51 -9.50
CA ASN A 64 -8.34 2.13 -10.82
C ASN A 64 -8.36 3.66 -10.75
N TYR A 65 -8.08 4.31 -11.88
CA TYR A 65 -8.15 5.77 -11.99
C TYR A 65 -9.59 6.29 -11.89
N THR A 66 -10.56 5.46 -12.24
CA THR A 66 -11.98 5.86 -12.38
C THR A 66 -12.87 5.28 -11.29
N THR A 67 -12.63 4.04 -10.89
CA THR A 67 -13.46 3.31 -9.91
C THR A 67 -12.60 2.76 -8.79
N PHE A 68 -13.04 2.99 -7.55
CA PHE A 68 -12.36 2.39 -6.40
C PHE A 68 -12.51 0.87 -6.44
N LEU A 69 -11.39 0.16 -6.21
CA LEU A 69 -11.34 -1.29 -6.25
C LEU A 69 -11.09 -1.88 -4.85
N ASP A 70 -12.06 -2.65 -4.35
CA ASP A 70 -11.89 -3.51 -3.18
C ASP A 70 -12.81 -4.74 -3.22
N SER A 71 -12.53 -5.71 -2.34
CA SER A 71 -13.34 -6.89 -2.08
C SER A 71 -13.73 -7.68 -3.35
N CYS A 72 -12.81 -7.77 -4.32
CA CYS A 72 -13.05 -8.48 -5.57
C CYS A 72 -13.24 -9.98 -5.34
N THR A 73 -14.01 -10.62 -6.22
CA THR A 73 -14.16 -12.08 -6.23
C THR A 73 -12.81 -12.74 -6.46
N GLY A 74 -12.41 -13.63 -5.55
CA GLY A 74 -11.14 -14.37 -5.62
C GLY A 74 -11.07 -15.48 -4.58
N ASN A 75 -9.94 -16.17 -4.50
CA ASN A 75 -9.75 -17.23 -3.51
C ASN A 75 -9.63 -16.65 -2.10
N SER A 76 -10.23 -17.32 -1.11
CA SER A 76 -10.06 -16.96 0.30
C SER A 76 -8.61 -17.11 0.75
N PHE A 77 -8.20 -16.38 1.80
CA PHE A 77 -6.82 -16.43 2.27
C PHE A 77 -6.44 -17.82 2.81
N HIS A 78 -5.22 -18.27 2.49
CA HIS A 78 -4.61 -19.46 3.08
C HIS A 78 -3.30 -19.11 3.79
N MET A 79 -3.00 -19.77 4.91
CA MET A 79 -1.71 -19.55 5.58
C MET A 79 -0.54 -20.14 4.79
N PHE A 80 0.58 -19.40 4.72
CA PHE A 80 1.82 -19.87 4.12
C PHE A 80 2.43 -21.02 4.94
N LYS A 81 2.87 -22.08 4.24
CA LYS A 81 3.53 -23.23 4.87
C LYS A 81 5.03 -22.98 5.14
N ASN A 82 5.66 -22.12 4.33
CA ASN A 82 7.07 -21.80 4.48
C ASN A 82 7.30 -20.88 5.69
N THR A 83 7.98 -21.39 6.72
CA THR A 83 8.23 -20.66 7.97
C THR A 83 9.12 -19.42 7.79
N ALA A 84 10.12 -19.49 6.92
CA ALA A 84 10.99 -18.36 6.62
C ALA A 84 10.22 -17.22 5.93
N PHE A 85 9.30 -17.56 5.03
CA PHE A 85 8.40 -16.58 4.42
C PHE A 85 7.52 -15.89 5.47
N VAL A 86 6.91 -16.66 6.38
CA VAL A 86 6.09 -16.12 7.48
C VAL A 86 6.90 -15.22 8.42
N GLN A 87 8.16 -15.57 8.71
CA GLN A 87 9.06 -14.74 9.51
C GLN A 87 9.39 -13.42 8.81
N ASN A 88 9.74 -13.46 7.52
CA ASN A 88 10.00 -12.26 6.72
C ASN A 88 8.79 -11.33 6.65
N LEU A 89 7.60 -11.91 6.48
CA LEU A 89 6.34 -11.18 6.46
C LEU A 89 6.01 -10.58 7.84
N THR A 90 6.28 -11.31 8.93
CA THR A 90 6.06 -10.83 10.31
C THR A 90 6.90 -9.59 10.64
N VAL A 91 8.12 -9.52 10.13
CA VAL A 91 9.02 -8.37 10.36
C VAL A 91 8.54 -7.13 9.60
N ARG A 92 8.09 -7.31 8.35
CA ARG A 92 7.73 -6.20 7.44
C ARG A 92 6.27 -5.75 7.59
N TRP A 93 5.39 -6.70 7.83
CA TRP A 93 3.94 -6.54 7.83
C TRP A 93 3.29 -7.06 9.13
N PRO A 94 3.74 -6.62 10.32
CA PRO A 94 3.11 -6.98 11.58
C PRO A 94 1.72 -6.35 11.72
N ASN A 95 0.83 -7.05 12.41
CA ASN A 95 -0.37 -6.47 12.98
C ASN A 95 -0.01 -5.56 14.17
N LEU A 96 -0.50 -4.32 14.14
CA LEU A 96 -0.27 -3.34 15.20
C LEU A 96 -1.40 -3.26 16.24
N ASP A 97 -2.56 -3.87 15.98
CA ASP A 97 -3.69 -3.86 16.92
C ASP A 97 -3.51 -4.90 18.03
N TYR A 98 -3.53 -4.47 19.29
CA TYR A 98 -3.41 -5.33 20.46
C TYR A 98 -4.47 -6.45 20.50
N TYR A 99 -5.66 -6.22 19.95
CA TYR A 99 -6.77 -7.18 20.00
C TYR A 99 -6.81 -8.16 18.82
N SER A 100 -5.83 -8.07 17.90
CA SER A 100 -5.77 -8.90 16.69
C SER A 100 -4.41 -9.60 16.56
N ASN A 101 -4.18 -10.25 15.42
CA ASN A 101 -2.94 -10.94 15.11
C ASN A 101 -2.61 -10.86 13.62
N ASN A 102 -1.37 -11.20 13.29
CA ASN A 102 -0.83 -11.17 11.93
C ASN A 102 -1.70 -11.94 10.93
N ARG A 103 -2.12 -13.17 11.27
CA ARG A 103 -2.94 -13.99 10.35
C ARG A 103 -4.24 -13.29 9.97
N ARG A 104 -4.96 -12.71 10.94
CA ARG A 104 -6.20 -11.98 10.67
C ARG A 104 -5.94 -10.74 9.83
N PHE A 105 -4.86 -10.02 10.11
CA PHE A 105 -4.51 -8.83 9.34
C PHE A 105 -4.15 -9.17 7.88
N TRP A 106 -3.30 -10.18 7.66
CA TRP A 106 -2.96 -10.65 6.32
C TRP A 106 -4.17 -11.20 5.56
N SER A 107 -5.06 -11.93 6.24
CA SER A 107 -6.32 -12.39 5.65
C SER A 107 -7.18 -11.22 5.17
N HIS A 108 -7.35 -10.21 6.02
CA HIS A 108 -8.10 -9.00 5.67
C HIS A 108 -7.52 -8.29 4.45
N GLU A 109 -6.21 -8.05 4.44
CA GLU A 109 -5.53 -7.35 3.34
C GLU A 109 -5.57 -8.16 2.04
N TRP A 110 -5.48 -9.49 2.11
CA TRP A 110 -5.67 -10.35 0.94
C TRP A 110 -7.10 -10.29 0.40
N GLU A 111 -8.09 -10.57 1.24
CA GLU A 111 -9.49 -10.71 0.82
C GLU A 111 -10.10 -9.39 0.37
N LYS A 112 -9.65 -8.27 0.97
CA LYS A 112 -10.12 -6.94 0.61
C LYS A 112 -9.35 -6.33 -0.56
N HIS A 113 -8.06 -6.58 -0.70
CA HIS A 113 -7.22 -5.89 -1.68
C HIS A 113 -6.50 -6.86 -2.63
N GLY A 114 -5.85 -7.88 -2.09
CA GLY A 114 -5.06 -8.83 -2.90
C GLY A 114 -5.87 -9.58 -3.96
N THR A 115 -7.10 -9.99 -3.67
CA THR A 115 -8.00 -10.69 -4.61
C THR A 115 -8.24 -9.89 -5.90
N CYS A 116 -8.19 -8.56 -5.83
CA CYS A 116 -8.36 -7.68 -6.98
C CYS A 116 -7.18 -7.71 -7.99
N SER A 117 -6.06 -8.31 -7.60
CA SER A 117 -4.90 -8.53 -8.48
C SER A 117 -4.57 -10.01 -8.68
N GLU A 118 -5.44 -10.91 -8.22
CA GLU A 118 -5.14 -12.36 -8.16
C GLU A 118 -4.84 -12.98 -9.54
N ASN A 119 -5.45 -12.45 -10.60
CA ASN A 119 -5.22 -12.90 -11.97
C ASN A 119 -3.76 -12.70 -12.44
N LEU A 120 -3.06 -11.71 -11.90
CA LEU A 120 -1.65 -11.41 -12.21
C LEU A 120 -0.72 -11.83 -11.07
N TYR A 121 -1.17 -11.65 -9.83
CA TYR A 121 -0.42 -11.94 -8.61
C TYR A 121 -1.26 -12.83 -7.68
N PRO A 122 -1.21 -14.15 -7.84
CA PRO A 122 -1.75 -15.09 -6.87
C PRO A 122 -1.18 -14.82 -5.47
N GLN A 123 -1.87 -15.28 -4.42
CA GLN A 123 -1.59 -14.89 -3.03
C GLN A 123 -0.10 -14.80 -2.67
N GLU A 124 0.68 -15.85 -2.86
CA GLU A 124 2.11 -15.83 -2.51
C GLU A 124 2.90 -14.78 -3.31
N ALA A 125 2.59 -14.62 -4.59
CA ALA A 125 3.20 -13.60 -5.45
C ALA A 125 2.80 -12.18 -5.05
N TYR A 126 1.55 -11.93 -4.62
CA TYR A 126 1.08 -10.65 -4.11
C TYR A 126 1.85 -10.23 -2.84
N PHE A 127 1.97 -11.13 -1.86
CA PHE A 127 2.71 -10.84 -0.64
C PHE A 127 4.22 -10.69 -0.91
N ASN A 128 4.79 -11.48 -1.82
CA ASN A 128 6.19 -11.35 -2.22
C ASN A 128 6.47 -10.01 -2.93
N LEU A 129 5.62 -9.62 -3.90
CA LEU A 129 5.71 -8.32 -4.56
C LEU A 129 5.64 -7.18 -3.53
N THR A 130 4.69 -7.26 -2.60
CA THR A 130 4.52 -6.25 -1.56
C THR A 130 5.78 -6.08 -0.70
N MET A 131 6.39 -7.19 -0.26
CA MET A 131 7.65 -7.16 0.49
C MET A 131 8.82 -6.62 -0.35
N GLN A 132 8.91 -6.98 -1.64
CA GLN A 132 9.95 -6.45 -2.53
C GLN A 132 9.82 -4.95 -2.76
N LEU A 133 8.62 -4.43 -2.95
CA LEU A 133 8.38 -3.00 -3.11
C LEU A 133 8.72 -2.24 -1.82
N TYR A 134 8.34 -2.79 -0.66
CA TYR A 134 8.69 -2.26 0.65
C TYR A 134 10.21 -2.20 0.87
N ASP A 135 10.94 -3.29 0.56
CA ASP A 135 12.39 -3.36 0.78
C ASP A 135 13.19 -2.39 -0.12
N ARG A 136 12.63 -1.94 -1.25
CA ARG A 136 13.28 -0.94 -2.14
C ARG A 136 13.25 0.49 -1.58
N LEU A 137 12.38 0.78 -0.61
CA LEU A 137 12.16 2.14 -0.11
C LEU A 137 12.15 2.17 1.42
N ASN A 138 13.33 2.41 2.00
CA ASN A 138 13.45 2.71 3.42
C ASN A 138 13.04 4.17 3.70
N LEU A 139 11.76 4.37 4.03
CA LEU A 139 11.20 5.70 4.30
C LEU A 139 11.97 6.48 5.38
N LEU A 140 12.41 5.82 6.46
CA LEU A 140 13.16 6.49 7.52
C LEU A 140 14.49 7.02 7.03
N GLU A 141 15.19 6.25 6.19
CA GLU A 141 16.47 6.68 5.62
C GLU A 141 16.29 7.86 4.65
N VAL A 142 15.25 7.82 3.81
CA VAL A 142 14.91 8.92 2.90
C VAL A 142 14.62 10.21 3.66
N PHE A 143 13.80 10.12 4.72
CA PHE A 143 13.47 11.26 5.56
C PHE A 143 14.68 11.79 6.34
N ALA A 144 15.52 10.89 6.88
CA ALA A 144 16.73 11.27 7.60
C ALA A 144 17.72 12.02 6.70
N LYS A 145 17.91 11.58 5.44
CA LYS A 145 18.72 12.29 4.42
C LYS A 145 18.24 13.71 4.12
N SER A 146 16.96 13.99 4.39
CA SER A 146 16.35 15.32 4.26
C SER A 146 16.20 16.07 5.61
N ASN A 147 16.95 15.64 6.63
CA ASN A 147 16.92 16.21 7.99
C ASN A 147 15.52 16.17 8.63
N ILE A 148 14.76 15.12 8.36
CA ILE A 148 13.46 14.83 8.99
C ILE A 148 13.64 13.61 9.89
N SER A 149 13.66 13.83 11.21
CA SER A 149 13.77 12.75 12.19
C SER A 149 12.39 12.34 12.72
N PRO A 150 12.25 11.13 13.29
CA PRO A 150 11.13 10.84 14.18
C PRO A 150 11.03 11.91 15.27
N GLY A 151 9.82 12.46 15.45
CA GLY A 151 9.50 13.58 16.32
C GLY A 151 9.27 14.89 15.58
N ALA A 152 9.68 15.00 14.32
CA ALA A 152 9.50 16.22 13.54
C ALA A 152 8.03 16.67 13.50
N SER A 153 7.79 17.97 13.63
CA SER A 153 6.46 18.58 13.64
C SER A 153 6.51 19.95 12.98
N GLY A 154 5.34 20.51 12.70
CA GLY A 154 5.18 21.85 12.18
C GLY A 154 4.46 21.91 10.82
N ASN A 155 4.05 23.11 10.46
CA ASN A 155 3.13 23.36 9.35
C ASN A 155 3.71 23.00 7.97
N GLN A 156 5.03 22.95 7.85
CA GLN A 156 5.73 22.58 6.61
C GLN A 156 6.11 21.10 6.54
N LEU A 157 5.75 20.28 7.54
CA LEU A 157 6.23 18.91 7.58
C LEU A 157 5.76 18.08 6.37
N LEU A 158 4.50 18.18 5.97
CA LEU A 158 3.98 17.41 4.82
C LEU A 158 4.70 17.77 3.52
N SER A 159 4.92 19.06 3.26
CA SER A 159 5.65 19.48 2.06
C SER A 159 7.11 19.00 2.10
N ARG A 160 7.76 19.02 3.27
CA ARG A 160 9.11 18.47 3.43
C ARG A 160 9.16 16.96 3.19
N LEU A 161 8.22 16.19 3.74
CA LEU A 161 8.12 14.74 3.51
C LEU A 161 7.86 14.44 2.03
N ASN A 162 6.90 15.13 1.42
CA ASN A 162 6.60 15.02 0.00
C ASN A 162 7.84 15.28 -0.86
N ASN A 163 8.51 16.41 -0.64
CA ASN A 163 9.68 16.80 -1.41
C ASN A 163 10.84 15.82 -1.23
N SER A 164 11.04 15.28 -0.03
CA SER A 164 12.07 14.27 0.21
C SER A 164 11.83 12.98 -0.58
N LEU A 165 10.57 12.55 -0.68
CA LEU A 165 10.20 11.36 -1.46
C LEU A 165 10.31 11.63 -2.94
N VAL A 166 9.80 12.76 -3.44
CA VAL A 166 9.94 13.16 -4.85
C VAL A 166 11.42 13.23 -5.25
N ALA A 167 12.28 13.80 -4.40
CA ALA A 167 13.71 13.87 -4.66
C ALA A 167 14.38 12.48 -4.74
N TYR A 168 13.88 11.50 -3.97
CA TYR A 168 14.43 10.15 -3.94
C TYR A 168 13.87 9.24 -5.04
N THR A 169 12.56 9.27 -5.27
CA THR A 169 11.86 8.35 -6.18
C THR A 169 11.62 8.94 -7.57
N GLY A 170 11.68 10.27 -7.70
CA GLY A 170 11.22 10.99 -8.89
C GLY A 170 9.70 10.96 -9.08
N LYS A 171 8.93 10.49 -8.08
CA LYS A 171 7.48 10.29 -8.16
C LYS A 171 6.74 10.95 -7.00
N ILE A 172 5.55 11.47 -7.29
CA ILE A 172 4.66 12.11 -6.32
C ILE A 172 4.05 11.03 -5.41
N PRO A 173 4.32 11.04 -4.09
CA PRO A 173 3.67 10.15 -3.13
C PRO A 173 2.30 10.70 -2.71
N ASP A 174 1.61 9.94 -1.86
CA ASP A 174 0.40 10.38 -1.16
C ASP A 174 0.50 10.08 0.34
N PHE A 175 -0.36 10.70 1.15
CA PHE A 175 -0.30 10.64 2.61
C PHE A 175 -1.69 10.55 3.21
N LYS A 176 -1.79 9.85 4.34
CA LYS A 176 -3.01 9.84 5.15
C LYS A 176 -2.72 10.38 6.54
N CYS A 177 -3.60 11.26 6.96
CA CYS A 177 -3.57 11.86 8.27
C CYS A 177 -4.84 11.54 9.07
N ARG A 178 -4.74 11.68 10.39
CA ARG A 178 -5.87 11.60 11.31
C ARG A 178 -5.77 12.73 12.34
N PRO A 179 -6.91 13.23 12.85
CA PRO A 179 -6.91 14.07 14.04
C PRO A 179 -6.18 13.38 15.19
N GLY A 180 -5.22 14.07 15.80
CA GLY A 180 -4.55 13.64 17.01
C GLY A 180 -5.21 14.23 18.26
N PRO A 181 -4.59 14.06 19.44
CA PRO A 181 -4.98 14.80 20.63
C PRO A 181 -4.92 16.33 20.40
N SER A 182 -5.90 17.05 20.95
CA SER A 182 -6.04 18.51 20.83
C SER A 182 -6.17 19.00 19.38
N THR A 183 -5.40 20.02 18.98
CA THR A 183 -5.45 20.64 17.63
C THR A 183 -4.45 20.03 16.65
N THR A 184 -3.84 18.90 17.01
CA THR A 184 -2.79 18.29 16.20
C THR A 184 -3.34 17.34 15.13
N THR A 185 -2.60 17.16 14.05
CA THR A 185 -2.92 16.16 13.02
C THR A 185 -1.72 15.25 12.82
N LEU A 186 -1.96 13.94 12.91
CA LEU A 186 -0.94 12.90 12.86
C LEU A 186 -0.88 12.30 11.46
N ILE A 187 0.31 12.21 10.89
CA ILE A 187 0.56 11.40 9.69
C ILE A 187 0.58 9.94 10.12
N ILE A 188 -0.35 9.14 9.60
CA ILE A 188 -0.49 7.72 9.96
C ILE A 188 0.01 6.78 8.86
N GLU A 189 -0.09 7.19 7.59
CA GLU A 189 0.36 6.38 6.44
C GLU A 189 1.06 7.25 5.40
N VAL A 190 2.07 6.65 4.75
CA VAL A 190 2.76 7.15 3.55
C VAL A 190 2.47 6.17 2.42
N VAL A 191 2.07 6.69 1.27
CA VAL A 191 1.65 5.90 0.12
C VAL A 191 2.57 6.18 -1.06
N THR A 192 3.05 5.10 -1.67
CA THR A 192 3.80 5.15 -2.95
C THR A 192 3.09 4.29 -3.98
N CYS A 193 3.10 4.71 -5.24
CA CYS A 193 2.29 4.09 -6.28
C CYS A 193 3.15 3.43 -7.35
N TYR A 194 2.64 2.32 -7.88
CA TYR A 194 3.34 1.50 -8.87
C TYR A 194 2.37 1.07 -9.96
N ASN A 195 2.84 0.95 -11.20
CA ASN A 195 2.06 0.26 -12.23
C ASN A 195 1.95 -1.24 -11.93
N SER A 196 1.20 -1.97 -12.75
CA SER A 196 0.98 -3.41 -12.60
C SER A 196 2.27 -4.26 -12.61
N SER A 197 3.40 -3.75 -13.11
CA SER A 197 4.71 -4.44 -13.08
C SER A 197 5.55 -4.15 -11.83
N GLY A 198 5.07 -3.29 -10.92
CA GLY A 198 5.83 -2.84 -9.75
C GLY A 198 6.85 -1.73 -10.06
N THR A 199 6.66 -0.99 -11.15
CA THR A 199 7.48 0.19 -11.49
C THR A 199 6.84 1.45 -10.89
N ALA A 200 7.62 2.29 -10.23
CA ALA A 200 7.11 3.48 -9.55
C ALA A 200 6.45 4.47 -10.53
N ILE A 201 5.28 4.97 -10.15
CA ILE A 201 4.52 6.01 -10.87
C ILE A 201 4.11 7.11 -9.89
N ASP A 202 3.66 8.25 -10.42
CA ASP A 202 3.04 9.26 -9.60
C ASP A 202 1.74 8.70 -9.01
N CYS A 203 1.52 8.90 -7.71
CA CYS A 203 0.25 8.56 -7.12
C CYS A 203 -0.85 9.42 -7.76
N PRO A 204 -1.93 8.78 -8.27
CA PRO A 204 -3.05 9.53 -8.80
C PRO A 204 -3.65 10.41 -7.72
N VAL A 205 -4.27 11.54 -8.10
CA VAL A 205 -4.88 12.47 -7.15
C VAL A 205 -5.92 11.72 -6.33
N SER A 206 -5.56 11.37 -5.11
CA SER A 206 -6.35 10.55 -4.22
C SER A 206 -6.95 11.40 -3.10
N GLN A 207 -8.09 10.94 -2.57
CA GLN A 207 -8.75 11.56 -1.43
C GLN A 207 -7.97 11.41 -0.11
N LEU A 208 -6.90 10.60 -0.05
CA LEU A 208 -6.14 10.38 1.19
C LEU A 208 -5.44 11.66 1.65
N SER A 209 -4.72 12.36 0.76
CA SER A 209 -4.08 13.65 1.09
C SER A 209 -5.05 14.71 1.60
N ASN A 210 -6.35 14.64 1.24
CA ASN A 210 -7.36 15.57 1.75
C ASN A 210 -7.51 15.48 3.28
N SER A 211 -7.19 14.33 3.87
CA SER A 211 -7.17 14.16 5.33
C SER A 211 -6.06 14.98 6.03
N CYS A 212 -5.07 15.46 5.28
CA CYS A 212 -3.92 16.21 5.82
C CYS A 212 -4.06 17.73 5.73
N LYS A 213 -5.23 18.27 5.35
CA LYS A 213 -5.46 19.72 5.10
C LYS A 213 -5.57 20.62 6.35
N THR A 214 -4.95 20.27 7.48
CA THR A 214 -5.07 21.01 8.75
C THR A 214 -3.82 21.84 9.09
N GLN A 215 -3.97 22.87 9.93
CA GLN A 215 -2.96 23.93 10.15
C GLN A 215 -1.81 23.63 11.13
N SER A 216 -1.63 22.38 11.58
CA SER A 216 -0.36 21.96 12.20
C SER A 216 -0.24 20.44 12.24
N LEU A 217 0.74 19.91 11.52
CA LEU A 217 1.03 18.48 11.48
C LEU A 217 2.07 18.14 12.53
N THR A 218 1.72 17.25 13.45
CA THR A 218 2.72 16.52 14.23
C THR A 218 3.09 15.29 13.43
N GLY A 219 4.32 15.29 12.93
CA GLY A 219 4.87 14.13 12.26
C GLY A 219 5.06 12.95 13.19
N ILE A 220 5.35 11.83 12.54
CA ILE A 220 6.12 10.67 12.99
C ILE A 220 6.52 10.80 14.47
N SER A 221 5.57 10.67 15.41
CA SER A 221 5.83 11.30 16.71
C SER A 221 6.86 10.55 17.52
N SER A 222 7.81 11.26 18.12
CA SER A 222 8.56 10.78 19.26
C SER A 222 7.62 10.68 20.46
N PHE A 223 7.85 9.67 21.29
CA PHE A 223 7.14 9.47 22.54
C PHE A 223 7.41 10.65 23.47
N GLU A 224 6.47 11.58 23.58
CA GLU A 224 6.29 12.28 24.85
C GLU A 224 5.34 11.44 25.68
N THR A 225 5.91 10.79 26.69
CA THR A 225 5.18 10.13 27.77
C THR A 225 4.47 11.21 28.59
N HIS A 226 3.22 11.49 28.24
CA HIS A 226 2.26 12.07 29.18
C HIS A 226 1.13 11.08 29.36
N TYR A 227 1.36 10.09 30.23
CA TYR A 227 0.26 9.39 30.88
C TYR A 227 -0.09 10.18 32.13
N PRO A 228 -1.34 10.65 32.31
CA PRO A 228 -1.78 11.12 33.60
C PRO A 228 -1.78 9.93 34.55
N THR A 229 -1.00 10.02 35.62
CA THR A 229 -1.12 9.13 36.77
C THR A 229 -2.54 9.26 37.33
N GLN A 230 -3.42 8.30 37.04
CA GLN A 230 -4.62 8.11 37.84
C GLN A 230 -4.16 7.57 39.18
N GLY A 231 -4.20 8.45 40.20
CA GLY A 231 -4.02 8.08 41.58
C GLY A 231 -5.09 7.06 41.97
N LEU A 232 -4.65 5.84 42.29
CA LEU A 232 -5.43 4.91 43.08
C LEU A 232 -5.57 5.50 44.49
N GLN A 233 -6.71 6.14 44.77
CA GLN A 233 -7.18 6.29 46.13
C GLN A 233 -7.61 4.90 46.62
N MET A 234 -6.78 4.29 47.46
CA MET A 234 -7.22 3.23 48.35
C MET A 234 -8.04 3.88 49.47
N SER A 235 -9.35 3.72 49.42
CA SER A 235 -10.22 3.94 50.59
C SER A 235 -9.99 2.83 51.61
N ARG A 236 -9.80 3.25 52.87
CA ARG A 236 -9.73 2.40 54.06
C ARG A 236 -11.04 1.69 54.33
#